data_AF-A0A4W5RKX1-F1
#
_entry.id   AF-A0A4W5RKX1-F1
#
_cell.length_a   1.000
_cell.length_b   1.000
_cell.length_c   1.000
_cell.angle_alpha   90.00
_cell.angle_beta   90.00
_cell.angle_gamma   90.00
#
_symmetry.space_group_name_H-M   'P 1'
#
loop_
_entity.id
_entity.type
_entity.pdbx_description
1 polymer ?
#
loop_
_entity_poly.entity_id
_entity_poly.type
_entity_poly.pdbx_seq_one_letter_code
_entity_poly.pdbx_strand_id
1 'polypeptide(L)'
;MCFLLAVNVIGQRMDFYAMLHAFSLIGIMYRRRRKAIAEIWPKYCCFLACLLTWQYFVCIGIPPAACKDYPWRFPNSAMDSNIIKWLYLPDFHTNPNPILLVYDFMLLLCASLQRNIFEEENKAAVRLMAGDNVEICRDLDAASFSVHNPVPDFIHSRSYLDMLKVIMFSYLFWFVLTIIFITGTTRISIFCLGYIVGCFYFLLFGGELLLKPIKKIIHYWDFLIAYNVFVITMKNILSILACGYINVLVVNNCWLIQLLSLACTIKDYKEIMLLKVFHLLHLSSPSVFSIHLLHLLHLSS
;
A
#
# COMPACT_ATOMS: atom_id res chain seq x y z
N MET A 1 7.89 6.63 0.02
CA MET A 1 7.03 7.20 1.09
C MET A 1 5.57 7.34 0.68
N CYS A 2 5.23 8.07 -0.40
CA CYS A 2 3.83 8.29 -0.80
C CYS A 2 3.00 7.00 -0.98
N PHE A 3 3.57 5.96 -1.58
CA PHE A 3 2.89 4.66 -1.70
C PHE A 3 2.62 3.99 -0.35
N LEU A 4 3.51 4.17 0.64
CA LEU A 4 3.30 3.64 1.98
C LEU A 4 2.16 4.35 2.69
N LEU A 5 2.10 5.66 2.56
CA LEU A 5 0.99 6.45 3.09
C LEU A 5 -0.32 6.07 2.41
N ALA A 6 -0.33 5.83 1.09
CA ALA A 6 -1.52 5.37 0.38
C ALA A 6 -2.00 4.02 0.92
N VAL A 7 -1.09 3.05 1.11
CA VAL A 7 -1.42 1.75 1.74
C VAL A 7 -1.94 1.93 3.17
N ASN A 8 -1.37 2.86 3.94
CA ASN A 8 -1.84 3.19 5.29
C ASN A 8 -3.27 3.76 5.26
N VAL A 9 -3.57 4.71 4.36
CA VAL A 9 -4.93 5.25 4.19
C VAL A 9 -5.92 4.12 3.87
N ILE A 10 -5.56 3.23 2.94
CA ILE A 10 -6.41 2.08 2.56
C ILE A 10 -6.66 1.17 3.77
N GLY A 11 -5.61 0.88 4.54
CA GLY A 11 -5.67 -0.02 5.69
C GLY A 11 -6.41 0.54 6.90
N GLN A 12 -6.34 1.86 7.14
CA GLN A 12 -7.05 2.50 8.26
C GLN A 12 -8.53 2.73 7.94
N ARG A 13 -8.87 3.12 6.70
CA ARG A 13 -10.25 3.44 6.32
C ARG A 13 -11.10 2.21 6.01
N MET A 14 -10.58 1.28 5.21
CA MET A 14 -11.28 0.06 4.80
C MET A 14 -12.73 0.28 4.29
N ASP A 15 -12.97 1.40 3.61
CA ASP A 15 -14.27 1.84 3.11
C ASP A 15 -14.29 1.95 1.58
N PHE A 16 -15.40 2.42 1.01
CA PHE A 16 -15.53 2.66 -0.44
C PHE A 16 -14.47 3.63 -0.99
N TYR A 17 -14.11 4.67 -0.25
CA TYR A 17 -13.08 5.62 -0.69
C TYR A 17 -11.69 4.98 -0.69
N ALA A 18 -11.39 4.12 0.28
CA ALA A 18 -10.17 3.31 0.26
C ALA A 18 -10.07 2.43 -0.99
N MET A 19 -11.19 1.91 -1.51
CA MET A 19 -11.22 1.19 -2.78
C MET A 19 -10.78 2.09 -3.95
N LEU A 20 -11.25 3.34 -4.00
CA LEU A 20 -10.82 4.32 -5.01
C LEU A 20 -9.33 4.64 -4.90
N HIS A 21 -8.80 4.81 -3.68
CA HIS A 21 -7.36 4.96 -3.47
C HIS A 21 -6.59 3.73 -3.95
N ALA A 22 -7.09 2.53 -3.67
CA ALA A 22 -6.47 1.29 -4.09
C ALA A 22 -6.40 1.14 -5.62
N PHE A 23 -7.48 1.47 -6.34
CA PHE A 23 -7.49 1.50 -7.80
C PHE A 23 -6.55 2.57 -8.37
N SER A 24 -6.52 3.76 -7.77
CA SER A 24 -5.58 4.80 -8.18
C SER A 24 -4.12 4.36 -7.99
N LEU A 25 -3.82 3.66 -6.88
CA LEU A 25 -2.51 3.11 -6.59
C LEU A 25 -2.10 2.05 -7.63
N ILE A 26 -3.01 1.13 -7.99
CA ILE A 26 -2.77 0.15 -9.06
C ILE A 26 -2.46 0.88 -10.38
N GLY A 27 -3.25 1.89 -10.74
CA GLY A 27 -3.06 2.65 -11.98
C GLY A 27 -1.69 3.33 -12.07
N ILE A 28 -1.17 3.83 -10.96
CA ILE A 28 0.17 4.43 -10.90
C ILE A 28 1.25 3.34 -10.93
N MET A 29 1.10 2.30 -10.11
CA MET A 29 2.09 1.22 -10.00
C MET A 29 2.20 0.35 -11.25
N TYR A 30 1.16 0.32 -12.09
CA TYR A 30 1.22 -0.28 -13.42
C TYR A 30 2.31 0.36 -14.28
N ARG A 31 2.58 1.66 -14.08
CA ARG A 31 3.71 2.36 -14.70
C ARG A 31 4.98 2.08 -13.90
N ARG A 32 5.78 1.12 -14.35
CA ARG A 32 7.03 0.75 -13.66
C ARG A 32 8.11 1.84 -13.66
N ARG A 33 8.18 2.69 -14.69
CA ARG A 33 9.27 3.68 -14.82
C ARG A 33 8.94 4.96 -14.05
N ARG A 34 9.88 5.46 -13.26
CA ARG A 34 9.82 6.74 -12.52
C ARG A 34 9.42 7.91 -13.41
N LYS A 35 10.00 8.02 -14.61
CA LYS A 35 9.64 9.08 -15.57
C LYS A 35 8.16 9.02 -15.98
N ALA A 36 7.64 7.81 -16.22
CA ALA A 36 6.23 7.62 -16.55
C ALA A 36 5.30 7.90 -15.35
N ILE A 37 5.75 7.61 -14.13
CA ILE A 37 5.04 7.99 -12.89
C ILE A 37 5.02 9.52 -12.75
N ALA A 38 6.14 10.20 -12.98
CA ALA A 38 6.25 11.65 -12.87
C ALA A 38 5.30 12.38 -13.85
N GLU A 39 5.12 11.87 -15.07
CA GLU A 39 4.19 12.43 -16.06
C GLU A 39 2.71 12.38 -15.61
N ILE A 40 2.30 11.30 -14.92
CA ILE A 40 0.91 11.14 -14.45
C ILE A 40 0.68 11.71 -13.04
N TRP A 41 1.76 11.97 -12.29
CA TRP A 41 1.71 12.40 -10.89
C TRP A 41 0.87 13.66 -10.64
N PRO A 42 0.89 14.71 -11.49
CA PRO A 42 0.03 15.88 -11.32
C PRO A 42 -1.47 15.53 -11.41
N LYS A 43 -1.83 14.57 -12.27
CA LYS A 43 -3.22 14.07 -12.39
C LYS A 43 -3.64 13.32 -11.13
N TYR A 44 -2.72 12.55 -10.54
CA TYR A 44 -2.97 11.88 -9.26
C TYR A 44 -3.15 12.87 -8.11
N CYS A 45 -2.32 13.93 -8.03
CA CYS A 45 -2.49 14.97 -7.01
C CYS A 45 -3.84 15.69 -7.16
N CYS A 46 -4.26 15.98 -8.40
CA CYS A 46 -5.59 16.54 -8.68
C CYS A 46 -6.70 15.59 -8.23
N PHE A 47 -6.60 14.30 -8.56
CA PHE A 47 -7.55 13.28 -8.11
C PHE A 47 -7.68 13.24 -6.58
N LEU A 48 -6.55 13.22 -5.85
CA LEU A 48 -6.56 13.24 -4.38
C LEU A 48 -7.22 14.50 -3.82
N ALA A 49 -6.92 15.68 -4.37
CA ALA A 49 -7.52 16.94 -3.93
C ALA A 49 -9.03 16.98 -4.19
N CYS A 50 -9.48 16.55 -5.37
CA CYS A 50 -10.90 16.43 -5.69
C CYS A 50 -11.62 15.45 -4.77
N LEU A 51 -11.02 14.28 -4.52
CA LEU A 51 -11.59 13.26 -3.64
C LEU A 51 -11.71 13.75 -2.19
N LEU A 52 -10.67 14.41 -1.66
CA LEU A 52 -10.70 14.99 -0.31
C LEU A 52 -11.77 16.07 -0.18
N THR A 53 -11.87 16.94 -1.18
CA THR A 53 -12.90 18.00 -1.23
C THR A 53 -14.30 17.39 -1.23
N TRP A 54 -14.51 16.36 -2.05
CA TRP A 54 -15.78 15.63 -2.10
C TRP A 54 -16.13 14.95 -0.78
N GLN A 55 -15.16 14.26 -0.15
CA GLN A 55 -15.36 13.62 1.16
C GLN A 55 -15.71 14.64 2.24
N TYR A 56 -15.09 15.83 2.21
CA TYR A 56 -15.42 16.91 3.14
C TYR A 56 -16.86 17.40 2.96
N PHE A 57 -17.33 17.57 1.72
CA PHE A 57 -18.73 17.88 1.44
C PHE A 57 -19.68 16.79 1.95
N VAL A 58 -19.31 15.52 1.79
CA VAL A 58 -20.08 14.39 2.33
C VAL A 58 -20.14 14.44 3.86
N CYS A 59 -19.06 14.82 4.56
CA CYS A 59 -19.09 14.98 6.01
C CYS A 59 -19.99 16.14 6.48
N ILE A 60 -20.14 17.21 5.70
CA ILE A 60 -21.04 18.33 6.03
C ILE A 60 -22.50 17.89 5.91
N GLY A 61 -22.85 17.19 4.83
CA GLY A 61 -24.23 16.75 4.58
C GLY A 61 -25.22 17.90 4.39
N ILE A 62 -26.51 17.59 4.54
CA ILE A 62 -27.65 18.52 4.46
C ILE A 62 -27.85 19.18 5.83
N PRO A 63 -28.15 20.49 5.89
CA PRO A 63 -28.40 21.17 7.15
C PRO A 63 -29.57 20.52 7.93
N PRO A 64 -29.39 20.19 9.22
CA PRO A 64 -30.41 19.53 10.03
C PRO A 64 -31.67 20.41 10.22
N ALA A 65 -31.54 21.72 10.03
CA ALA A 65 -32.67 22.66 10.06
C ALA A 65 -33.72 22.42 8.96
N ALA A 66 -33.38 21.68 7.89
CA ALA A 66 -34.32 21.37 6.82
C ALA A 66 -35.34 20.28 7.19
N CYS A 67 -35.17 19.58 8.33
CA CYS A 67 -36.05 18.49 8.81
C CYS A 67 -36.38 17.43 7.73
N LYS A 68 -35.42 17.17 6.85
CA LYS A 68 -35.53 16.14 5.81
C LYS A 68 -34.51 15.05 6.07
N ASP A 69 -34.97 13.81 6.14
CA ASP A 69 -34.12 12.65 6.23
C ASP A 69 -33.54 12.26 4.88
N TYR A 70 -32.46 11.49 4.92
CA TYR A 70 -31.81 11.00 3.72
C TYR A 70 -32.58 9.84 3.07
N PRO A 71 -32.48 9.68 1.73
CA PRO A 71 -33.25 8.66 1.00
C PRO A 71 -32.98 7.20 1.43
N TRP A 72 -31.78 6.88 1.91
CA TRP A 72 -31.41 5.55 2.41
C TRP A 72 -31.98 5.21 3.80
N ARG A 73 -32.75 6.13 4.42
CA ARG A 73 -33.51 5.90 5.65
C ARG A 73 -35.02 5.95 5.44
N PHE A 74 -35.49 6.09 4.20
CA PHE A 74 -36.92 6.04 3.91
C PHE A 74 -37.48 4.65 4.23
N PRO A 75 -38.77 4.54 4.63
CA PRO A 75 -39.36 3.27 5.08
C PRO A 75 -39.33 2.16 4.01
N ASN A 76 -39.19 2.51 2.73
CA ASN A 76 -39.06 1.55 1.62
C ASN A 76 -37.60 1.11 1.35
N SER A 77 -36.62 1.65 2.07
CA SER A 77 -35.20 1.35 1.86
C SER A 77 -34.74 0.19 2.75
N ALA A 78 -34.06 -0.79 2.16
CA ALA A 78 -33.54 -1.97 2.86
C ALA A 78 -32.04 -1.85 3.21
N MET A 79 -31.49 -0.63 3.26
CA MET A 79 -30.06 -0.43 3.51
C MET A 79 -29.73 -0.55 5.00
N ASP A 80 -28.91 -1.53 5.36
CA ASP A 80 -28.42 -1.67 6.73
C ASP A 80 -27.42 -0.55 7.08
N SER A 81 -27.38 -0.18 8.35
CA SER A 81 -26.51 0.89 8.88
C SER A 81 -25.02 0.59 8.64
N ASN A 82 -24.65 -0.70 8.61
CA ASN A 82 -23.29 -1.13 8.33
C ASN A 82 -22.87 -0.84 6.88
N ILE A 83 -23.79 -0.98 5.93
CA ILE A 83 -23.54 -0.70 4.51
C ILE A 83 -23.42 0.81 4.29
N ILE A 84 -24.29 1.61 4.93
CA ILE A 84 -24.24 3.07 4.89
C ILE A 84 -22.88 3.57 5.40
N LYS A 85 -22.41 3.00 6.53
CA LYS A 85 -21.10 3.33 7.10
C LYS A 85 -19.93 2.93 6.19
N TRP A 86 -19.97 1.76 5.55
CA TRP A 86 -18.93 1.31 4.62
C TRP A 86 -18.87 2.15 3.34
N LEU A 87 -20.04 2.57 2.83
CA LEU A 87 -20.12 3.50 1.69
C LEU A 87 -19.70 4.93 2.05
N TYR A 88 -19.52 5.22 3.35
CA TYR A 88 -19.19 6.53 3.88
C TYR A 88 -20.19 7.60 3.40
N LEU A 89 -21.48 7.27 3.49
CA LEU A 89 -22.58 8.17 3.19
C LEU A 89 -22.84 9.12 4.37
N PRO A 90 -23.34 10.34 4.12
CA PRO A 90 -23.80 11.19 5.22
C PRO A 90 -24.99 10.54 5.90
N ASP A 91 -25.12 10.59 7.21
CA ASP A 91 -26.34 10.13 7.89
C ASP A 91 -26.42 10.77 9.27
N PHE A 92 -27.61 11.15 9.72
CA PHE A 92 -27.79 11.76 11.04
C PHE A 92 -27.64 10.73 12.16
N HIS A 93 -28.02 9.46 11.91
CA HIS A 93 -27.88 8.38 12.89
C HIS A 93 -26.45 7.85 12.98
N THR A 94 -25.85 7.55 11.82
CA THR A 94 -24.47 7.06 11.74
C THR A 94 -23.59 8.07 11.03
N ASN A 95 -23.18 9.12 11.74
CA ASN A 95 -22.35 10.18 11.18
C ASN A 95 -21.00 9.63 10.67
N PRO A 96 -20.54 10.04 9.48
CA PRO A 96 -19.22 9.67 8.98
C PRO A 96 -18.13 10.26 9.86
N ASN A 97 -17.11 9.46 10.22
CA ASN A 97 -16.04 9.91 11.11
C ASN A 97 -15.08 10.87 10.36
N PRO A 98 -15.02 12.17 10.74
CA PRO A 98 -14.20 13.15 10.04
C PRO A 98 -12.69 12.97 10.28
N ILE A 99 -12.28 12.24 11.32
CA ILE A 99 -10.86 11.99 11.62
C ILE A 99 -10.19 11.21 10.48
N LEU A 100 -10.96 10.40 9.73
CA LEU A 100 -10.44 9.65 8.58
C LEU A 100 -9.86 10.58 7.48
N LEU A 101 -10.38 11.80 7.32
CA LEU A 101 -9.89 12.77 6.33
C LEU A 101 -8.47 13.24 6.65
N VAL A 102 -7.99 13.11 7.89
CA VAL A 102 -6.61 13.47 8.25
C VAL A 102 -5.62 12.57 7.52
N TYR A 103 -5.94 11.28 7.33
CA TYR A 103 -5.08 10.35 6.59
C TYR A 103 -5.00 10.74 5.11
N ASP A 104 -6.12 11.11 4.51
CA ASP A 104 -6.20 11.58 3.13
C ASP A 104 -5.47 12.92 2.93
N PHE A 105 -5.57 13.82 3.90
CA PHE A 105 -4.82 15.07 3.91
C PHE A 105 -3.30 14.82 3.98
N MET A 106 -2.84 13.93 4.86
CA MET A 106 -1.41 13.58 4.95
C MET A 106 -0.90 12.94 3.66
N LEU A 107 -1.71 12.10 3.02
CA LEU A 107 -1.39 11.53 1.71
C LEU A 107 -1.27 12.61 0.63
N LEU A 108 -2.22 13.55 0.58
CA LEU A 108 -2.19 14.68 -0.37
C LEU A 108 -0.99 15.58 -0.12
N LEU A 109 -0.66 15.89 1.14
CA LEU A 109 0.51 16.67 1.51
C LEU A 109 1.79 16.00 0.98
N CYS A 110 2.00 14.72 1.28
CA CYS A 110 3.18 14.01 0.77
C CYS A 110 3.19 13.88 -0.76
N ALA A 111 2.03 13.69 -1.40
CA ALA A 111 1.94 13.66 -2.86
C ALA A 111 2.29 15.01 -3.49
N SER A 112 1.88 16.13 -2.88
CA SER A 112 2.21 17.48 -3.33
C SER A 112 3.70 17.80 -3.18
N LEU A 113 4.31 17.41 -2.06
CA LEU A 113 5.75 17.53 -1.87
C LEU A 113 6.52 16.69 -2.89
N GLN A 114 6.07 15.45 -3.13
CA GLN A 114 6.68 14.58 -4.14
C GLN A 114 6.54 15.15 -5.55
N ARG A 115 5.44 15.85 -5.85
CA ARG A 115 5.29 16.56 -7.13
C ARG A 115 6.36 17.64 -7.28
N ASN A 116 6.59 18.45 -6.25
CA ASN A 116 7.64 19.46 -6.28
C ASN A 116 9.02 18.81 -6.50
N ILE A 117 9.31 17.69 -5.83
CA ILE A 117 10.56 16.94 -6.05
C ILE A 117 10.72 16.53 -7.53
N PHE A 118 9.67 16.05 -8.21
CA PHE A 118 9.73 15.72 -9.63
C PHE A 118 9.95 16.93 -10.55
N GLU A 119 9.49 18.11 -10.15
CA GLU A 119 9.74 19.35 -10.88
C GLU A 119 11.18 19.85 -10.66
N GLU A 120 11.71 19.72 -9.43
CA GLU A 120 13.04 20.19 -9.07
C GLU A 120 14.18 19.28 -9.52
N GLU A 121 13.98 17.96 -9.60
CA GLU A 121 15.03 17.01 -10.02
C GLU A 121 15.55 17.24 -11.45
N ASN A 122 14.82 18.00 -12.27
CA ASN A 122 15.22 18.34 -13.63
C ASN A 122 16.08 19.63 -13.70
N LYS A 123 16.19 20.38 -12.60
CA LYS A 123 17.02 21.60 -12.55
C LYS A 123 18.50 21.22 -12.45
N ALA A 124 19.33 21.73 -13.37
CA ALA A 124 20.76 21.44 -13.41
C ALA A 124 21.50 21.80 -12.10
N ALA A 125 21.12 22.91 -11.44
CA ALA A 125 21.70 23.32 -10.17
C ALA A 125 21.48 22.28 -9.06
N VAL A 126 20.28 21.67 -9.01
CA VAL A 126 19.94 20.65 -8.01
C VAL A 126 20.70 19.35 -8.32
N ARG A 127 20.78 18.97 -9.60
CA ARG A 127 21.54 17.78 -10.03
C ARG A 127 23.02 17.86 -9.68
N LEU A 128 23.62 19.04 -9.74
CA LEU A 128 25.01 19.24 -9.36
C LEU A 128 25.25 19.00 -7.86
N MET A 129 24.31 19.43 -7.00
CA MET A 129 24.46 19.32 -5.55
C MET A 129 24.03 17.97 -4.98
N ALA A 130 22.92 17.41 -5.48
CA ALA A 130 22.26 16.23 -4.93
C ALA A 130 22.35 14.98 -5.82
N GLY A 131 22.95 15.09 -7.01
CA GLY A 131 23.14 13.99 -7.96
C GLY A 131 21.95 13.78 -8.90
N ASP A 132 22.08 12.75 -9.75
CA ASP A 132 21.03 12.33 -10.68
C ASP A 132 20.18 11.20 -10.08
N ASN A 133 18.89 11.24 -10.38
CA ASN A 133 17.84 10.35 -9.87
C ASN A 133 17.27 9.43 -10.98
N VAL A 134 17.91 9.44 -12.15
CA VAL A 134 17.55 8.63 -13.31
C VAL A 134 17.88 7.16 -13.06
N GLU A 135 16.95 6.28 -13.43
CA GLU A 135 17.14 4.83 -13.33
C GLU A 135 18.31 4.36 -14.22
N ILE A 136 19.18 3.52 -13.68
CA ILE A 136 20.29 2.92 -14.42
C ILE A 136 19.78 1.88 -15.43
N CYS A 137 20.49 1.75 -16.54
CA CYS A 137 20.11 0.84 -17.62
C CYS A 137 20.15 -0.63 -17.14
N ARG A 138 18.99 -1.31 -17.24
CA ARG A 138 18.76 -2.66 -16.70
C ARG A 138 19.38 -3.80 -17.51
N ASP A 139 19.98 -3.49 -18.66
CA ASP A 139 20.51 -4.47 -19.61
C ASP A 139 22.04 -4.65 -19.49
N LEU A 140 22.74 -3.90 -18.63
CA LEU A 140 24.19 -4.09 -18.43
C LEU A 140 24.49 -5.20 -17.41
N ASP A 141 25.47 -6.03 -17.73
CA ASP A 141 26.02 -7.03 -16.83
C ASP A 141 26.90 -6.37 -15.76
N ALA A 142 26.85 -6.87 -14.52
CA ALA A 142 27.55 -6.30 -13.36
C ALA A 142 29.07 -6.12 -13.58
N ALA A 143 29.70 -7.01 -14.36
CA ALA A 143 31.13 -6.92 -14.70
C ALA A 143 31.46 -5.79 -15.70
N SER A 144 30.54 -5.49 -16.62
CA SER A 144 30.68 -4.35 -17.55
C SER A 144 30.36 -3.02 -16.87
N PHE A 145 29.45 -3.04 -15.90
CA PHE A 145 29.03 -1.87 -15.14
C PHE A 145 30.03 -1.48 -14.05
N SER A 146 30.73 -2.43 -13.43
CA SER A 146 31.69 -2.16 -12.35
C SER A 146 32.85 -1.24 -12.78
N VAL A 147 33.25 -1.28 -14.05
CA VAL A 147 34.31 -0.43 -14.61
C VAL A 147 33.86 1.03 -14.78
N HIS A 148 32.56 1.26 -15.00
CA HIS A 148 31.96 2.58 -15.18
C HIS A 148 31.27 3.12 -13.92
N ASN A 149 31.28 2.35 -12.83
CA ASN A 149 30.60 2.74 -11.60
C ASN A 149 31.37 3.87 -10.91
N PRO A 150 30.78 5.07 -10.72
CA PRO A 150 31.43 6.17 -10.01
C PRO A 150 31.57 5.91 -8.50
N VAL A 151 30.89 4.90 -7.96
CA VAL A 151 30.91 4.58 -6.53
C VAL A 151 32.07 3.63 -6.22
N PRO A 152 32.98 3.98 -5.28
CA PRO A 152 34.09 3.11 -4.90
C PRO A 152 33.60 1.84 -4.18
N ASP A 153 34.38 0.78 -4.29
CA ASP A 153 34.08 -0.49 -3.61
C ASP A 153 34.06 -0.33 -2.08
N PHE A 154 32.96 -0.75 -1.46
CA PHE A 154 32.72 -0.68 -0.02
C PHE A 154 32.73 -2.06 0.66
N ILE A 155 32.96 -3.15 -0.07
CA ILE A 155 32.92 -4.54 0.46
C ILE A 155 33.94 -4.73 1.58
N HIS A 156 35.12 -4.14 1.42
CA HIS A 156 36.24 -4.29 2.34
C HIS A 156 36.10 -3.45 3.64
N SER A 157 34.96 -2.78 3.84
CA SER A 157 34.53 -2.16 5.10
C SER A 157 35.63 -1.32 5.80
N ARG A 158 36.28 -0.41 5.06
CA ARG A 158 37.36 0.44 5.59
C ARG A 158 36.86 1.50 6.59
N SER A 159 35.58 1.80 6.57
CA SER A 159 34.89 2.74 7.46
C SER A 159 33.67 2.08 8.12
N TYR A 160 33.25 2.58 9.29
CA TYR A 160 31.97 2.19 9.92
C TYR A 160 30.77 2.42 8.98
N LEU A 161 30.85 3.46 8.16
CA LEU A 161 29.82 3.74 7.15
C LEU A 161 29.80 2.62 6.09
N ASP A 162 30.96 2.09 5.71
CA ASP A 162 31.06 0.99 4.75
C ASP A 162 30.59 -0.34 5.35
N MET A 163 30.86 -0.58 6.64
CA MET A 163 30.27 -1.71 7.37
C MET A 163 28.73 -1.65 7.36
N LEU A 164 28.15 -0.46 7.60
CA LEU A 164 26.70 -0.25 7.52
C LEU A 164 26.16 -0.47 6.10
N LYS A 165 26.87 0.02 5.07
CA LYS A 165 26.50 -0.22 3.66
C LYS A 165 26.48 -1.71 3.34
N VAL A 166 27.50 -2.47 3.74
CA VAL A 166 27.53 -3.93 3.51
C VAL A 166 26.35 -4.60 4.21
N ILE A 167 26.05 -4.23 5.45
CA ILE A 167 24.90 -4.78 6.18
C ILE A 167 23.59 -4.50 5.44
N MET A 168 23.38 -3.26 5.03
CA MET A 168 22.19 -2.79 4.32
C MET A 168 22.05 -3.35 2.90
N PHE A 169 23.13 -3.53 2.14
CA PHE A 169 23.01 -3.97 0.75
C PHE A 169 23.09 -5.50 0.59
N SER A 170 23.76 -6.22 1.49
CA SER A 170 23.93 -7.68 1.37
C SER A 170 22.89 -8.49 2.16
N TYR A 171 22.55 -8.10 3.40
CA TYR A 171 21.69 -8.93 4.27
C TYR A 171 20.22 -8.54 4.24
N LEU A 172 19.90 -7.34 3.75
CA LEU A 172 18.57 -6.77 3.79
C LEU A 172 17.57 -7.52 2.89
N PHE A 173 18.07 -8.14 1.82
CA PHE A 173 17.30 -9.05 0.97
C PHE A 173 16.74 -10.24 1.77
N TRP A 174 17.58 -10.93 2.53
CA TRP A 174 17.20 -12.08 3.36
C TRP A 174 16.29 -11.67 4.53
N PHE A 175 16.53 -10.48 5.09
CA PHE A 175 15.66 -9.91 6.10
C PHE A 175 14.24 -9.68 5.56
N VAL A 176 14.09 -9.10 4.37
CA VAL A 176 12.77 -8.92 3.74
C VAL A 176 12.08 -10.25 3.44
N LEU A 177 12.79 -11.27 2.98
CA LEU A 177 12.20 -12.60 2.78
C LEU A 177 11.66 -13.20 4.09
N THR A 178 12.40 -13.06 5.19
CA THR A 178 11.93 -13.47 6.54
C THR A 178 10.64 -12.75 6.91
N ILE A 179 10.58 -11.45 6.64
CA ILE A 179 9.42 -10.62 6.91
C ILE A 179 8.19 -11.07 6.08
N ILE A 180 8.39 -11.42 4.81
CA ILE A 180 7.34 -11.98 3.94
C ILE A 180 6.87 -13.34 4.45
N PHE A 181 7.78 -14.20 4.93
CA PHE A 181 7.44 -15.48 5.54
C PHE A 181 6.58 -15.33 6.80
N ILE A 182 6.93 -14.41 7.69
CA ILE A 182 6.13 -14.09 8.88
C ILE A 182 4.73 -13.62 8.45
N THR A 183 4.65 -12.74 7.44
CA THR A 183 3.37 -12.27 6.88
C THR A 183 2.50 -13.42 6.39
N GLY A 184 3.11 -14.39 5.69
CA GLY A 184 2.42 -15.57 5.16
C GLY A 184 1.96 -16.56 6.24
N THR A 185 2.62 -16.60 7.41
CA THR A 185 2.31 -17.58 8.47
C THR A 185 1.42 -17.03 9.59
N THR A 186 1.35 -15.70 9.77
CA THR A 186 0.53 -15.05 10.82
C THR A 186 -0.98 -15.29 10.69
N ARG A 187 -1.50 -15.60 9.49
CA ARG A 187 -2.92 -15.79 9.22
C ARG A 187 -3.14 -16.96 8.26
N ILE A 188 -4.17 -17.76 8.51
CA ILE A 188 -4.60 -18.82 7.60
C ILE A 188 -5.55 -18.18 6.58
N SER A 189 -5.08 -17.99 5.35
CA SER A 189 -5.86 -17.44 4.24
C SER A 189 -5.25 -17.88 2.90
N ILE A 190 -6.09 -17.99 1.86
CA ILE A 190 -5.60 -18.22 0.49
C ILE A 190 -4.59 -17.14 0.04
N PHE A 191 -4.74 -15.91 0.50
CA PHE A 191 -3.80 -14.82 0.21
C PHE A 191 -2.44 -15.02 0.90
N CYS A 192 -2.43 -15.69 2.05
CA CYS A 192 -1.23 -16.00 2.80
C CYS A 192 -0.42 -17.13 2.15
N LEU A 193 -1.10 -18.10 1.52
CA LEU A 193 -0.46 -19.17 0.75
C LEU A 193 0.43 -18.61 -0.36
N GLY A 194 -0.02 -17.58 -1.10
CA GLY A 194 0.80 -16.97 -2.15
C GLY A 194 2.09 -16.32 -1.63
N TYR A 195 2.07 -15.72 -0.42
CA TYR A 195 3.29 -15.20 0.20
C TYR A 195 4.25 -16.33 0.60
N ILE A 196 3.74 -17.45 1.12
CA ILE A 196 4.55 -18.61 1.47
C ILE A 196 5.21 -19.20 0.22
N VAL A 197 4.44 -19.40 -0.86
CA VAL A 197 4.96 -19.92 -2.14
C VAL A 197 6.04 -19.00 -2.71
N GLY A 198 5.79 -17.68 -2.75
CA GLY A 198 6.78 -16.71 -3.21
C GLY A 198 8.05 -16.73 -2.36
N CYS A 199 7.91 -16.80 -1.03
CA CYS A 199 9.04 -16.87 -0.11
C CYS A 199 9.90 -18.12 -0.34
N PHE A 200 9.28 -19.31 -0.43
CA PHE A 200 10.04 -20.54 -0.70
C PHE A 200 10.75 -20.50 -2.06
N TYR A 201 10.11 -19.93 -3.08
CA TYR A 201 10.74 -19.73 -4.39
C TYR A 201 12.02 -18.88 -4.29
N PHE A 202 11.95 -17.72 -3.61
CA PHE A 202 13.12 -16.85 -3.42
C PHE A 202 14.17 -17.44 -2.46
N LEU A 203 13.79 -18.25 -1.47
CA LEU A 203 14.76 -18.92 -0.60
C LEU A 203 15.53 -20.02 -1.34
N LEU A 204 14.87 -20.78 -2.22
CA LEU A 204 15.50 -21.86 -2.99
C LEU A 204 16.39 -21.33 -4.13
N PHE A 205 15.91 -20.33 -4.86
CA PHE A 205 16.60 -19.82 -6.05
C PHE A 205 17.29 -18.46 -5.85
N GLY A 206 17.21 -17.87 -4.66
CA GLY A 206 17.68 -16.51 -4.38
C GLY A 206 19.16 -16.30 -4.64
N GLY A 207 20.01 -17.26 -4.24
CA GLY A 207 21.46 -17.19 -4.45
C GLY A 207 21.84 -17.14 -5.94
N GLU A 208 21.20 -17.97 -6.77
CA GLU A 208 21.41 -17.95 -8.22
C GLU A 208 20.77 -16.73 -8.91
N LEU A 209 19.66 -16.22 -8.38
CA LEU A 209 18.98 -15.04 -8.91
C LEU A 209 19.81 -13.77 -8.74
N LEU A 210 20.59 -13.66 -7.66
CA LEU A 210 21.48 -12.52 -7.40
C LEU A 210 22.68 -12.49 -8.37
N LEU A 211 23.05 -13.64 -8.95
CA LEU A 211 24.12 -13.74 -9.96
C LEU A 211 23.63 -13.48 -11.40
N LYS A 212 22.31 -13.50 -11.62
CA LYS A 212 21.69 -13.24 -12.93
C LYS A 212 21.57 -11.72 -13.17
N PRO A 213 21.43 -11.28 -14.42
CA PRO A 213 21.25 -9.86 -14.74
C PRO A 213 20.03 -9.26 -14.01
N ILE A 214 20.18 -8.02 -13.56
CA ILE A 214 19.27 -7.29 -12.66
C ILE A 214 17.82 -7.25 -13.22
N LYS A 215 17.67 -7.26 -14.55
CA LYS A 215 16.36 -7.29 -15.22
C LYS A 215 15.46 -8.45 -14.76
N LYS A 216 16.01 -9.65 -14.60
CA LYS A 216 15.24 -10.85 -14.23
C LYS A 216 14.76 -10.75 -12.79
N ILE A 217 15.66 -10.42 -11.86
CA ILE A 217 15.32 -10.28 -10.44
C ILE A 217 14.27 -9.19 -10.22
N ILE A 218 14.41 -8.00 -10.85
CA ILE A 218 13.39 -6.95 -10.69
C ILE A 218 12.03 -7.41 -11.24
N HIS A 219 11.96 -8.20 -12.31
CA HIS A 219 10.67 -8.68 -12.82
C HIS A 219 9.92 -9.58 -11.82
N TYR A 220 10.61 -10.52 -11.17
CA TYR A 220 10.00 -11.34 -10.12
C TYR A 220 9.61 -10.51 -8.89
N TRP A 221 10.42 -9.50 -8.55
CA TRP A 221 10.08 -8.55 -7.48
C TRP A 221 8.85 -7.71 -7.79
N ASP A 222 8.72 -7.19 -9.01
CA ASP A 222 7.53 -6.46 -9.46
C ASP A 222 6.28 -7.34 -9.35
N PHE A 223 6.38 -8.62 -9.69
CA PHE A 223 5.29 -9.58 -9.52
C PHE A 223 4.88 -9.74 -8.05
N LEU A 224 5.86 -9.80 -7.14
CA LEU A 224 5.60 -9.89 -5.70
C LEU A 224 4.96 -8.61 -5.14
N ILE A 225 5.37 -7.44 -5.63
CA ILE A 225 4.76 -6.16 -5.28
C ILE A 225 3.33 -6.09 -5.80
N ALA A 226 3.11 -6.49 -7.06
CA ALA A 226 1.78 -6.52 -7.68
C ALA A 226 0.85 -7.46 -6.90
N TYR A 227 1.34 -8.64 -6.49
CA TYR A 227 0.61 -9.56 -5.63
C TYR A 227 0.23 -8.91 -4.30
N ASN A 228 1.13 -8.15 -3.69
CA ASN A 228 0.87 -7.47 -2.43
C ASN A 228 -0.23 -6.41 -2.54
N VAL A 229 -0.13 -5.55 -3.56
CA VAL A 229 -1.17 -4.55 -3.85
C VAL A 229 -2.50 -5.25 -4.15
N PHE A 230 -2.49 -6.33 -4.93
CA PHE A 230 -3.67 -7.13 -5.20
C PHE A 230 -4.32 -7.66 -3.92
N VAL A 231 -3.54 -8.26 -3.01
CA VAL A 231 -4.06 -8.75 -1.72
C VAL A 231 -4.68 -7.62 -0.90
N ILE A 232 -4.05 -6.45 -0.84
CA ILE A 232 -4.58 -5.27 -0.14
C ILE A 232 -5.94 -4.85 -0.74
N THR A 233 -6.00 -4.76 -2.07
CA THR A 233 -7.23 -4.36 -2.78
C THR A 233 -8.36 -5.36 -2.60
N MET A 234 -8.05 -6.66 -2.69
CA MET A 234 -9.03 -7.72 -2.48
C MET A 234 -9.54 -7.74 -1.04
N LYS A 235 -8.67 -7.54 -0.04
CA LYS A 235 -9.12 -7.41 1.35
C LYS A 235 -10.01 -6.20 1.57
N ASN A 236 -9.71 -5.07 0.92
CA ASN A 236 -10.58 -3.90 0.97
C ASN A 236 -11.95 -4.18 0.33
N ILE A 237 -12.01 -4.80 -0.85
CA ILE A 237 -13.28 -5.16 -1.49
C ILE A 237 -14.07 -6.15 -0.62
N LEU A 238 -13.40 -7.19 -0.09
CA LEU A 238 -14.03 -8.18 0.76
C LEU A 238 -14.50 -7.63 2.12
N SER A 239 -14.04 -6.45 2.52
CA SER A 239 -14.47 -5.81 3.78
C SER A 239 -15.96 -5.44 3.77
N ILE A 240 -16.57 -5.17 2.61
CA ILE A 240 -18.01 -4.94 2.52
C ILE A 240 -18.81 -6.19 2.90
N LEU A 241 -18.34 -7.37 2.50
CA LEU A 241 -18.97 -8.65 2.83
C LEU A 241 -18.82 -8.92 4.33
N ALA A 242 -17.64 -8.61 4.88
CA ALA A 242 -17.32 -8.84 6.28
C ALA A 242 -18.08 -7.91 7.24
N CYS A 243 -18.16 -6.60 6.94
CA CYS A 243 -18.79 -5.61 7.82
C CYS A 243 -20.28 -5.42 7.52
N GLY A 244 -20.70 -5.50 6.24
CA GLY A 244 -22.08 -5.24 5.82
C GLY A 244 -23.02 -6.45 5.92
N TYR A 245 -22.53 -7.66 5.66
CA TYR A 245 -23.37 -8.86 5.52
C TYR A 245 -23.04 -9.97 6.53
N ILE A 246 -22.40 -9.62 7.66
CA ILE A 246 -21.89 -10.61 8.62
C ILE A 246 -22.94 -11.61 9.10
N ASN A 247 -24.16 -11.14 9.39
CA ASN A 247 -25.24 -11.97 9.91
C ASN A 247 -25.68 -13.05 8.90
N VAL A 248 -25.69 -12.73 7.61
CA VAL A 248 -26.05 -13.68 6.54
C VAL A 248 -24.89 -14.63 6.26
N LEU A 249 -23.66 -14.12 6.26
CA LEU A 249 -22.46 -14.89 5.96
C LEU A 249 -22.15 -15.96 7.02
N VAL A 250 -22.33 -15.63 8.30
CA VAL A 250 -22.07 -16.57 9.42
C VAL A 250 -23.04 -17.76 9.37
N VAL A 251 -24.31 -17.52 9.04
CA VAL A 251 -25.34 -18.56 9.01
C VAL A 251 -25.17 -19.48 7.79
N ASN A 252 -24.89 -18.90 6.61
CA ASN A 252 -24.91 -19.67 5.36
C ASN A 252 -23.53 -20.18 4.93
N ASN A 253 -22.46 -19.43 5.15
CA ASN A 253 -21.16 -19.62 4.49
C ASN A 253 -19.94 -19.44 5.44
N CYS A 254 -19.96 -20.08 6.61
CA CYS A 254 -18.85 -19.98 7.58
C CYS A 254 -17.48 -20.38 6.99
N TRP A 255 -17.46 -21.36 6.07
CA TRP A 255 -16.24 -21.80 5.37
C TRP A 255 -15.55 -20.67 4.59
N LEU A 256 -16.33 -19.74 4.01
CA LEU A 256 -15.82 -18.62 3.22
C LEU A 256 -15.13 -17.58 4.10
N ILE A 257 -15.68 -17.33 5.30
CA ILE A 257 -15.11 -16.43 6.30
C ILE A 257 -13.72 -16.92 6.73
N GLN A 258 -13.61 -18.23 6.99
CA GLN A 258 -12.36 -18.87 7.40
C GLN A 258 -11.32 -18.88 6.27
N LEU A 259 -11.71 -19.24 5.05
CA LEU A 259 -10.80 -19.35 3.90
C LEU A 259 -10.20 -17.99 3.47
N LEU A 260 -11.00 -16.92 3.52
CA LEU A 260 -10.57 -15.57 3.14
C LEU A 260 -10.06 -14.75 4.33
N SER A 261 -10.20 -15.25 5.56
CA SER A 261 -9.86 -14.54 6.81
C SER A 261 -10.55 -13.17 6.89
N LEU A 262 -11.88 -13.16 6.72
CA LEU A 262 -12.70 -11.95 6.77
C LEU A 262 -12.82 -11.46 8.20
N ALA A 263 -12.37 -10.24 8.47
CA ALA A 263 -12.53 -9.58 9.76
C ALA A 263 -12.89 -8.10 9.54
N CYS A 264 -13.90 -7.61 10.27
CA CYS A 264 -14.20 -6.19 10.33
C CYS A 264 -13.28 -5.53 11.37
N THR A 265 -12.44 -4.60 10.95
CA THR A 265 -11.41 -3.97 11.80
C THR A 265 -11.84 -2.60 12.37
N ILE A 266 -12.99 -2.08 11.96
CA ILE A 266 -13.46 -0.75 12.36
C ILE A 266 -14.19 -0.82 13.71
N LYS A 267 -13.76 -0.01 14.68
CA LYS A 267 -14.18 -0.06 16.09
C LYS A 267 -15.67 0.15 16.36
N ASP A 268 -16.41 0.90 15.54
CA ASP A 268 -17.84 1.19 15.79
C ASP A 268 -18.82 0.30 15.00
N TYR A 269 -18.40 -0.90 14.60
CA TYR A 269 -19.35 -1.97 14.21
C TYR A 269 -19.66 -2.82 15.45
N LYS A 270 -20.89 -3.37 15.55
CA LYS A 270 -21.24 -4.28 16.66
C LYS A 270 -20.20 -5.41 16.72
N GLU A 271 -19.37 -5.41 17.77
CA GLU A 271 -18.36 -6.45 18.00
C GLU A 271 -19.03 -7.81 18.06
N ILE A 272 -18.91 -8.64 17.01
CA ILE A 272 -18.98 -10.08 17.21
C ILE A 272 -17.62 -10.48 17.80
N MET A 273 -17.65 -10.74 19.10
CA MET A 273 -16.51 -11.15 19.90
C MET A 273 -16.02 -12.54 19.46
N LEU A 274 -15.30 -12.63 18.34
CA LEU A 274 -14.70 -13.90 17.91
C LEU A 274 -13.25 -13.80 17.45
N LEU A 275 -12.55 -12.67 17.63
CA LEU A 275 -11.09 -12.60 17.39
C LEU A 275 -10.44 -11.37 18.06
N LYS A 276 -10.47 -11.31 19.40
CA LYS A 276 -9.81 -10.26 20.22
C LYS A 276 -8.28 -10.40 20.34
N VAL A 277 -7.62 -11.10 19.41
CA VAL A 277 -6.14 -11.23 19.38
C VAL A 277 -5.48 -10.20 18.42
N PHE A 278 -6.28 -9.43 17.67
CA PHE A 278 -5.78 -8.76 16.45
C PHE A 278 -5.37 -7.29 16.56
N HIS A 279 -5.17 -6.77 17.78
CA HIS A 279 -4.95 -5.35 18.01
C HIS A 279 -3.45 -4.93 18.06
N LEU A 280 -2.50 -5.87 17.89
CA LEU A 280 -1.05 -5.58 18.01
C LEU A 280 -0.19 -5.85 16.76
N LEU A 281 -0.78 -6.35 15.66
CA LEU A 281 -0.03 -6.66 14.42
C LEU A 281 -0.54 -5.90 13.18
N HIS A 282 -1.57 -5.06 13.30
CA HIS A 282 -2.18 -4.36 12.16
C HIS A 282 -1.55 -2.98 11.85
N LEU A 283 -0.66 -2.48 12.72
CA LEU A 283 0.08 -1.22 12.53
C LEU A 283 1.46 -1.40 11.88
N SER A 284 1.90 -2.63 11.73
CA SER A 284 3.09 -3.00 10.99
C SER A 284 2.64 -4.02 9.97
N SER A 285 2.06 -3.57 8.86
CA SER A 285 2.07 -4.41 7.67
C SER A 285 3.54 -4.52 7.23
N PRO A 286 4.21 -5.67 7.39
CA PRO A 286 5.57 -5.93 6.88
C PRO A 286 5.80 -5.60 5.39
N SER A 287 4.71 -5.40 4.62
CA SER A 287 4.70 -4.84 3.27
C SER A 287 5.20 -3.38 3.18
N VAL A 288 5.02 -2.58 4.24
CA VAL A 288 5.46 -1.19 4.35
C VAL A 288 6.99 -1.11 4.48
N PHE A 289 7.59 -2.09 5.15
CA PHE A 289 9.04 -2.20 5.27
C PHE A 289 9.68 -2.72 3.97
N SER A 290 9.02 -3.65 3.27
CA SER A 290 9.47 -4.16 1.97
C SER A 290 9.52 -3.08 0.89
N ILE A 291 8.51 -2.19 0.82
CA ILE A 291 8.49 -1.09 -0.17
C ILE A 291 9.52 0.00 0.18
N HIS A 292 9.77 0.27 1.47
CA HIS A 292 10.84 1.17 1.90
C HIS A 292 12.23 0.64 1.51
N LEU A 293 12.41 -0.68 1.59
CA LEU A 293 13.61 -1.37 1.13
C LEU A 293 13.77 -1.34 -0.38
N LEU A 294 12.66 -1.52 -1.09
CA LEU A 294 12.64 -1.61 -2.54
C LEU A 294 12.95 -0.26 -3.19
N HIS A 295 12.54 0.85 -2.55
CA HIS A 295 12.96 2.18 -2.98
C HIS A 295 14.43 2.46 -2.66
N LEU A 296 14.99 1.86 -1.60
CA LEU A 296 16.43 1.95 -1.30
C LEU A 296 17.26 1.10 -2.29
N LEU A 297 16.80 -0.10 -2.65
CA LEU A 297 17.43 -0.96 -3.66
C LEU A 297 17.27 -0.38 -5.09
N HIS A 298 16.15 0.26 -5.40
CA HIS A 298 15.92 0.93 -6.70
C HIS A 298 16.60 2.32 -6.78
N LEU A 299 16.97 2.93 -5.65
CA LEU A 299 17.82 4.14 -5.61
C LEU A 299 19.32 3.80 -5.52
N SER A 300 19.68 2.58 -5.10
CA SER A 300 21.07 2.12 -5.02
C SER A 300 21.49 1.25 -6.20
N SER A 301 20.64 1.10 -7.23
CA SER A 301 20.93 0.35 -8.45
C SER A 301 20.74 1.15 -9.72
#